data_AF-A0A541BV91-F1
#
_entry.id   AF-A0A541BV91-F1
#
_cell.length_a   1.000
_cell.length_b   1.000
_cell.length_c   1.000
_cell.angle_alpha   90.00
_cell.angle_beta   90.00
_cell.angle_gamma   90.00
#
_symmetry.space_group_name_H-M   'P 1'
#
loop_
_entity.id
_entity.type
_entity.pdbx_description
1 polymer ?
#
loop_
_entity_poly.entity_id
_entity_poly.type
_entity_poly.pdbx_seq_one_letter_code
_entity_poly.pdbx_strand_id
1 'polypeptide(L)'
;MRTDPDDAAGSPAAAALGVAAAGLQFAAALKGLPGLVHLPLDITPPLLALACGLALWRLLARPYRVGAEAALVLALQGALALWLAIAGAWSGGTASLPRKLAEIALLGPAMTVTGLAVAASPIAFRAFAATCAGAGLAVAVVVPAAVAAGIAVLGGPTDAETLRVQYQVATLALAAGVAALAAGAAA
;
A
#
# COMPACT_ATOMS: atom_id res chain seq x y z
N MET A 1 -2.32 -19.62 -17.62
CA MET A 1 -1.76 -18.25 -17.70
C MET A 1 -0.81 -18.24 -18.89
N ARG A 2 -1.06 -17.45 -19.93
CA ARG A 2 -0.18 -17.38 -21.11
C ARG A 2 0.90 -16.35 -20.80
N THR A 3 2.16 -16.77 -20.71
CA THR A 3 3.31 -15.88 -20.47
C THR A 3 3.53 -14.98 -21.69
N ASP A 4 3.60 -13.67 -21.45
CA ASP A 4 3.67 -12.64 -22.49
C ASP A 4 5.10 -12.58 -23.08
N PRO A 5 5.31 -12.26 -24.37
CA PRO A 5 6.65 -12.09 -24.92
C PRO A 5 7.42 -10.90 -24.32
N ASP A 6 6.72 -9.93 -23.70
CA ASP A 6 7.34 -8.84 -22.92
C ASP A 6 7.75 -9.29 -21.50
N ASP A 7 7.19 -10.39 -20.97
CA ASP A 7 7.68 -11.00 -19.72
C ASP A 7 9.10 -11.56 -19.90
N ALA A 8 9.50 -11.86 -21.14
CA ALA A 8 10.87 -12.27 -21.49
C ALA A 8 11.86 -11.10 -21.61
N ALA A 9 11.37 -9.86 -21.77
CA ALA A 9 12.21 -8.67 -22.01
C ALA A 9 12.33 -7.71 -20.80
N GLY A 10 11.66 -7.98 -19.68
CA GLY A 10 11.81 -7.17 -18.47
C GLY A 10 11.23 -5.76 -18.61
N SER A 11 9.91 -5.65 -18.84
CA SER A 11 9.25 -4.34 -18.99
C SER A 11 9.49 -3.41 -17.79
N PRO A 12 10.22 -2.28 -17.95
CA PRO A 12 10.53 -1.37 -16.85
C PRO A 12 9.27 -0.69 -16.28
N ALA A 13 8.24 -0.50 -17.11
CA ALA A 13 6.95 0.04 -16.68
C ALA A 13 6.20 -0.92 -15.75
N ALA A 14 6.30 -2.24 -15.98
CA ALA A 14 5.72 -3.24 -15.09
C ALA A 14 6.43 -3.26 -13.73
N ALA A 15 7.77 -3.20 -13.72
CA ALA A 15 8.54 -3.10 -12.49
C ALA A 15 8.22 -1.80 -11.74
N ALA A 16 8.14 -0.67 -12.44
CA ALA A 16 7.77 0.63 -11.86
C ALA A 16 6.38 0.62 -11.23
N LEU A 17 5.40 -0.07 -11.82
CA LEU A 17 4.08 -0.26 -11.23
C LEU A 17 4.19 -0.97 -9.87
N GLY A 18 4.97 -2.06 -9.81
CA GLY A 18 5.20 -2.79 -8.57
C GLY A 18 5.87 -1.94 -7.48
N VAL A 19 6.91 -1.19 -7.85
CA VAL A 19 7.62 -0.28 -6.94
C VAL A 19 6.69 0.83 -6.44
N ALA A 20 5.93 1.47 -7.34
CA ALA A 20 4.99 2.54 -6.98
C ALA A 20 3.87 2.03 -6.06
N ALA A 21 3.33 0.84 -6.33
CA ALA A 21 2.33 0.21 -5.47
C ALA A 21 2.87 -0.12 -4.07
N ALA A 22 4.12 -0.60 -3.98
CA ALA A 22 4.78 -0.84 -2.69
C ALA A 22 5.06 0.49 -1.96
N GLY A 23 5.51 1.52 -2.67
CA GLY A 23 5.67 2.87 -2.13
C GLY A 23 4.35 3.41 -1.55
N LEU A 24 3.23 3.20 -2.26
CA LEU A 24 1.90 3.58 -1.78
C LEU A 24 1.48 2.78 -0.54
N GLN A 25 1.74 1.47 -0.50
CA GLN A 25 1.48 0.61 0.66
C GLN A 25 2.20 1.10 1.92
N PHE A 26 3.41 1.64 1.76
CA PHE A 26 4.23 2.15 2.86
C PHE A 26 4.23 3.69 2.98
N ALA A 27 3.40 4.42 2.22
CA ALA A 27 3.49 5.88 2.13
C ALA A 27 3.40 6.57 3.50
N ALA A 28 2.49 6.11 4.36
CA ALA A 28 2.36 6.63 5.72
C ALA A 28 3.60 6.38 6.58
N ALA A 29 4.21 5.20 6.48
CA ALA A 29 5.43 4.84 7.20
C ALA A 29 6.65 5.61 6.66
N LEU A 30 6.76 5.76 5.34
CA LEU A 30 7.82 6.51 4.68
C LEU A 30 7.79 8.00 5.06
N LYS A 31 6.60 8.61 5.11
CA LYS A 31 6.43 10.01 5.54
C LYS A 31 6.91 10.23 6.98
N GLY A 32 6.86 9.19 7.81
CA GLY A 32 7.32 9.26 9.18
C GLY A 32 8.83 9.12 9.38
N LEU A 33 9.59 8.78 8.33
CA LEU A 33 11.03 8.59 8.46
C LEU A 33 11.76 9.92 8.73
N PRO A 34 12.87 9.89 9.52
CA PRO A 34 13.73 11.05 9.70
C PRO A 34 14.19 11.61 8.36
N GLY A 35 13.95 12.90 8.11
CA GLY A 35 14.27 13.56 6.84
C GLY A 35 13.11 13.67 5.85
N LEU A 36 12.08 12.81 5.95
CA LEU A 36 10.86 12.91 5.12
C LEU A 36 9.70 13.60 5.86
N VAL A 37 9.74 13.63 7.19
CA VAL A 37 8.71 14.26 8.04
C VAL A 37 8.53 15.77 7.79
N HIS A 38 9.55 16.44 7.24
CA HIS A 38 9.54 17.88 6.95
C HIS A 38 9.23 18.21 5.49
N LEU A 39 8.91 17.22 4.64
CA LEU A 39 8.54 17.52 3.26
C LEU A 39 7.29 18.41 3.23
N PRO A 40 7.31 19.53 2.47
CA PRO A 40 6.17 20.43 2.37
C PRO A 40 4.97 19.81 1.64
N LEU A 41 5.17 18.67 0.99
CA LEU A 41 4.17 17.96 0.19
C LEU A 41 4.01 16.53 0.67
N ASP A 42 2.77 16.05 0.68
CA ASP A 42 2.48 14.65 0.92
C ASP A 42 2.95 13.80 -0.28
N ILE A 43 3.65 12.70 -0.01
CA ILE A 43 4.11 11.76 -1.04
C ILE A 43 3.00 10.82 -1.52
N THR A 44 1.90 10.72 -0.77
CA THR A 44 0.78 9.81 -1.07
C THR A 44 0.09 10.17 -2.39
N PRO A 45 -0.31 11.43 -2.66
CA PRO A 45 -0.93 11.81 -3.93
C PRO A 45 -0.08 11.51 -5.18
N PRO A 46 1.22 11.85 -5.26
CA PRO A 46 2.02 11.52 -6.45
C PRO A 46 2.25 10.01 -6.60
N LEU A 47 2.43 9.26 -5.51
CA LEU A 47 2.54 7.79 -5.56
C LEU A 47 1.24 7.14 -6.04
N LEU A 48 0.10 7.62 -5.56
CA LEU A 48 -1.21 7.17 -6.01
C LEU A 48 -1.42 7.46 -7.49
N ALA A 49 -1.15 8.70 -7.94
CA ALA A 49 -1.28 9.08 -9.33
C ALA A 49 -0.39 8.22 -10.24
N LEU A 50 0.86 7.97 -9.83
CA LEU A 50 1.79 7.11 -10.57
C LEU A 50 1.28 5.66 -10.64
N ALA A 51 0.92 5.07 -9.50
CA ALA A 51 0.48 3.69 -9.42
C ALA A 51 -0.84 3.46 -10.17
N CYS A 52 -1.80 4.38 -10.05
CA CYS A 52 -3.07 4.32 -10.79
C CYS A 52 -2.88 4.59 -12.27
N GLY A 53 -2.03 5.55 -12.66
CA GLY A 53 -1.73 5.86 -14.06
C GLY A 53 -1.10 4.66 -14.78
N LEU A 54 -0.11 4.02 -14.15
CA LEU A 54 0.52 2.81 -14.69
C LEU A 54 -0.45 1.61 -14.72
N ALA A 55 -1.28 1.45 -13.68
CA ALA A 55 -2.31 0.41 -13.66
C ALA A 55 -3.33 0.61 -14.77
N LEU A 56 -3.86 1.83 -14.92
CA LEU A 56 -4.85 2.17 -15.95
C LEU A 56 -4.29 2.01 -17.36
N TRP A 57 -3.08 2.53 -17.62
CA TRP A 57 -2.42 2.35 -18.92
C TRP A 57 -2.31 0.87 -19.28
N ARG A 58 -1.90 0.04 -18.33
CA ARG A 58 -1.77 -1.40 -18.53
C ARG A 58 -3.12 -2.06 -18.79
N LEU A 59 -4.13 -1.74 -17.98
CA LEU A 59 -5.52 -2.24 -18.12
C LEU A 59 -6.17 -1.84 -19.45
N LEU A 60 -5.88 -0.64 -19.96
CA LEU A 60 -6.38 -0.17 -21.26
C LEU A 60 -5.63 -0.77 -22.45
N ALA A 61 -4.31 -0.97 -22.30
CA ALA A 61 -3.47 -1.49 -23.37
C ALA A 61 -3.69 -3.00 -23.63
N ARG A 62 -4.36 -3.72 -22.72
CA ARG A 62 -4.46 -5.19 -22.79
C ARG A 62 -5.85 -5.70 -22.38
N PRO A 63 -6.38 -6.72 -23.08
CA PRO A 63 -7.64 -7.37 -22.68
C PRO A 63 -7.42 -8.27 -21.47
N TYR A 64 -7.93 -7.85 -20.31
CA TYR A 64 -7.92 -8.66 -19.08
C TYR A 64 -9.24 -9.41 -18.91
N ARG A 65 -9.16 -10.67 -18.52
CA ARG A 65 -10.32 -11.44 -18.04
C ARG A 65 -10.32 -11.44 -16.52
N VAL A 66 -11.43 -11.02 -15.93
CA VAL A 66 -11.64 -11.11 -14.48
C VAL A 66 -11.91 -12.57 -14.14
N GLY A 67 -10.96 -13.22 -13.46
CA GLY A 67 -11.14 -14.57 -12.91
C GLY A 67 -11.95 -14.53 -11.60
N ALA A 68 -12.36 -15.71 -11.12
CA ALA A 68 -13.11 -15.84 -9.86
C ALA A 68 -12.37 -15.22 -8.66
N GLU A 69 -11.04 -15.35 -8.60
CA GLU A 69 -10.20 -14.74 -7.56
C GLU A 69 -10.29 -13.21 -7.56
N ALA A 70 -10.18 -12.59 -8.75
CA ALA A 70 -10.31 -11.14 -8.87
C ALA A 70 -11.72 -10.66 -8.55
N ALA A 71 -12.75 -11.43 -8.95
CA ALA A 71 -14.13 -11.15 -8.59
C ALA A 71 -14.35 -11.24 -7.06
N LEU A 72 -13.74 -12.22 -6.39
CA LEU A 72 -13.79 -12.35 -4.93
C LEU A 72 -13.13 -11.17 -4.23
N VAL A 73 -11.94 -10.74 -4.69
CA VAL A 73 -11.25 -9.56 -4.15
C VAL A 73 -12.12 -8.30 -4.30
N LEU A 74 -12.74 -8.11 -5.46
CA LEU A 74 -13.66 -6.99 -5.69
C LEU A 74 -14.92 -7.08 -4.80
N ALA A 75 -15.46 -8.29 -4.60
CA ALA A 75 -16.61 -8.50 -3.74
C ALA A 75 -16.28 -8.20 -2.26
N LEU A 76 -15.12 -8.67 -1.78
CA LEU A 76 -14.64 -8.37 -0.43
C LEU A 76 -14.39 -6.88 -0.23
N GLN A 77 -13.84 -6.20 -1.24
CA GLN A 77 -13.65 -4.75 -1.21
C GLN A 77 -15.00 -4.00 -1.14
N GLY A 78 -15.99 -4.45 -1.92
CA GLY A 78 -17.35 -3.91 -1.86
C GLY A 78 -18.01 -4.13 -0.49
N ALA A 79 -17.87 -5.32 0.08
CA ALA A 79 -18.38 -5.64 1.41
C ALA A 79 -17.70 -4.80 2.51
N LEU A 80 -16.39 -4.57 2.40
CA LEU A 80 -15.64 -3.70 3.31
C LEU A 80 -16.11 -2.25 3.20
N ALA A 81 -16.30 -1.73 1.98
CA ALA A 81 -16.81 -0.37 1.77
C ALA A 81 -18.22 -0.20 2.37
N LEU A 82 -19.09 -1.20 2.20
CA LEU A 82 -20.42 -1.21 2.80
C LEU A 82 -20.34 -1.22 4.33
N TRP A 83 -19.47 -2.04 4.91
CA TRP A 83 -19.24 -2.07 6.35
C TRP A 83 -18.75 -0.73 6.89
N LEU A 84 -17.80 -0.09 6.20
CA LEU A 84 -17.28 1.23 6.60
C LEU A 84 -18.36 2.31 6.55
N ALA A 85 -19.27 2.25 5.57
CA ALA A 85 -20.41 3.16 5.51
C ALA A 85 -21.38 2.95 6.69
N ILE A 86 -21.67 1.69 7.05
CA ILE A 86 -22.52 1.33 8.20
C ILE A 86 -21.85 1.79 9.51
N ALA A 87 -20.58 1.47 9.71
CA ALA A 87 -19.80 1.89 10.88
C ALA A 87 -19.72 3.42 10.99
N GLY A 88 -19.61 4.10 9.84
CA GLY A 88 -19.68 5.56 9.73
C GLY A 88 -21.00 6.14 10.22
N ALA A 89 -22.11 5.56 9.79
CA ALA A 89 -23.45 6.00 10.16
C ALA A 89 -23.80 5.75 11.64
N TRP A 90 -23.15 4.78 12.28
CA TRP A 90 -23.39 4.43 13.69
C TRP A 90 -22.40 5.07 14.68
N SER A 91 -21.31 5.66 14.19
CA SER A 91 -20.30 6.27 15.05
C SER A 91 -20.71 7.66 15.52
N GLY A 92 -20.57 7.92 16.83
CA GLY A 92 -20.80 9.24 17.42
C GLY A 92 -19.76 10.30 17.04
N GLY A 93 -18.69 9.94 16.33
CA GLY A 93 -17.61 10.85 15.93
C GLY A 93 -17.95 11.63 14.66
N THR A 94 -18.59 12.79 14.78
CA THR A 94 -19.10 13.56 13.63
C THR A 94 -18.05 14.44 12.92
N ALA A 95 -16.92 14.76 13.55
CA ALA A 95 -15.95 15.73 13.02
C ALA A 95 -14.76 15.12 12.24
N SER A 96 -14.25 13.95 12.66
CA SER A 96 -13.06 13.32 12.08
C SER A 96 -13.38 12.12 11.19
N LEU A 97 -14.46 11.41 11.49
CA LEU A 97 -14.83 10.18 10.82
C LEU A 97 -15.31 10.39 9.37
N PRO A 98 -16.19 11.37 9.05
CA PRO A 98 -16.64 11.54 7.66
C PRO A 98 -15.48 11.87 6.71
N ARG A 99 -14.51 12.66 7.19
CA ARG A 99 -13.30 13.01 6.44
C ARG A 99 -12.42 11.78 6.17
N LYS A 100 -12.14 10.97 7.20
CA LYS A 100 -11.36 9.73 7.04
C LYS A 100 -12.08 8.70 6.17
N LEU A 101 -13.41 8.62 6.26
CA LEU A 101 -14.22 7.73 5.41
C LEU A 101 -14.19 8.17 3.95
N ALA A 102 -14.26 9.48 3.67
CA ALA A 102 -14.12 9.99 2.30
C ALA A 102 -12.73 9.67 1.72
N GLU A 103 -11.67 9.82 2.52
CA GLU A 103 -10.31 9.42 2.13
C GLU A 103 -10.23 7.92 1.81
N ILE A 104 -10.75 7.05 2.68
CA ILE A 104 -10.74 5.60 2.48
C ILE A 104 -11.61 5.17 1.29
N ALA A 105 -12.77 5.81 1.10
CA ALA A 105 -13.69 5.50 0.00
C ALA A 105 -13.09 5.84 -1.37
N LEU A 106 -12.21 6.86 -1.44
CA LEU A 106 -11.51 7.22 -2.66
C LEU A 106 -10.23 6.40 -2.86
N LEU A 107 -9.43 6.22 -1.79
CA LEU A 107 -8.14 5.51 -1.86
C LEU A 107 -8.33 4.00 -2.02
N GLY A 108 -9.30 3.41 -1.33
CA GLY A 108 -9.52 1.97 -1.29
C GLY A 108 -9.70 1.36 -2.69
N PRO A 109 -10.69 1.80 -3.48
CA PRO A 109 -10.89 1.28 -4.83
C PRO A 109 -9.68 1.46 -5.74
N ALA A 110 -9.03 2.63 -5.66
CA ALA A 110 -7.83 2.93 -6.44
C ALA A 110 -6.68 1.96 -6.10
N MET A 111 -6.42 1.74 -4.81
CA MET A 111 -5.42 0.79 -4.33
C MET A 111 -5.76 -0.65 -4.70
N THR A 112 -7.04 -1.06 -4.64
CA THR A 112 -7.47 -2.39 -5.05
C THR A 112 -7.23 -2.62 -6.54
N VAL A 113 -7.59 -1.66 -7.40
CA VAL A 113 -7.35 -1.76 -8.85
C VAL A 113 -5.84 -1.81 -9.15
N THR A 114 -5.04 -1.00 -8.47
CA THR A 114 -3.58 -1.05 -8.57
C THR A 114 -3.05 -2.43 -8.16
N GLY A 115 -3.54 -2.99 -7.04
CA GLY A 115 -3.15 -4.34 -6.57
C GLY A 115 -3.51 -5.44 -7.58
N LEU A 116 -4.69 -5.38 -8.18
CA LEU A 116 -5.10 -6.31 -9.23
C LEU A 116 -4.22 -6.17 -10.49
N ALA A 117 -3.84 -4.95 -10.87
CA ALA A 117 -2.94 -4.71 -11.99
C ALA A 117 -1.52 -5.23 -11.72
N VAL A 118 -1.03 -5.14 -10.47
CA VAL A 118 0.24 -5.75 -10.03
C VAL A 118 0.15 -7.28 -10.09
N ALA A 119 -0.91 -7.87 -9.55
CA ALA A 119 -1.11 -9.33 -9.55
C ALA A 119 -1.26 -9.92 -10.96
N ALA A 120 -1.73 -9.13 -11.92
CA ALA A 120 -1.85 -9.52 -13.33
C ALA A 120 -0.49 -9.56 -14.07
N SER A 121 0.63 -9.26 -13.41
CA SER A 121 1.97 -9.27 -14.02
C SER A 121 3.02 -9.91 -13.10
N PRO A 122 3.72 -10.97 -13.54
CA PRO A 122 4.80 -11.56 -12.75
C PRO A 122 5.94 -10.59 -12.44
N ILE A 123 6.28 -9.69 -13.38
CA ILE A 123 7.34 -8.68 -13.19
C ILE A 123 6.90 -7.64 -12.16
N ALA A 124 5.68 -7.09 -12.29
CA ALA A 124 5.18 -6.11 -11.33
C ALA A 124 5.04 -6.72 -9.93
N PHE A 125 4.55 -7.95 -9.84
CA PHE A 125 4.43 -8.66 -8.57
C PHE A 125 5.78 -8.91 -7.91
N ARG A 126 6.80 -9.35 -8.67
CA ARG A 126 8.17 -9.52 -8.14
C ARG A 126 8.77 -8.21 -7.65
N ALA A 127 8.63 -7.14 -8.44
CA ALA A 127 9.11 -5.82 -8.05
C ALA A 127 8.39 -5.30 -6.80
N PHE A 128 7.06 -5.49 -6.73
CA PHE A 128 6.26 -5.16 -5.55
C PHE A 128 6.71 -5.95 -4.32
N ALA A 129 6.84 -7.27 -4.42
CA ALA A 129 7.24 -8.13 -3.31
C ALA A 129 8.65 -7.79 -2.80
N ALA A 130 9.62 -7.59 -3.71
CA ALA A 130 10.98 -7.19 -3.35
C ALA A 130 11.01 -5.82 -2.67
N THR A 131 10.25 -4.85 -3.20
CA THR A 131 10.16 -3.50 -2.61
C THR A 131 9.46 -3.55 -1.25
N CYS A 132 8.40 -4.33 -1.10
CA CYS A 132 7.71 -4.53 0.18
C CYS A 132 8.60 -5.22 1.22
N ALA A 133 9.40 -6.20 0.82
CA ALA A 133 10.37 -6.84 1.70
C ALA A 133 11.42 -5.83 2.19
N GLY A 134 12.02 -5.07 1.27
CA GLY A 134 13.02 -4.05 1.60
C GLY A 134 12.45 -2.92 2.47
N ALA A 135 11.33 -2.34 2.05
CA ALA A 135 10.66 -1.25 2.78
C ALA A 135 10.13 -1.72 4.14
N GLY A 136 9.52 -2.91 4.21
CA GLY A 136 8.99 -3.48 5.44
C GLY A 136 10.10 -3.74 6.48
N LEU A 137 11.23 -4.32 6.06
CA LEU A 137 12.40 -4.50 6.92
C LEU A 137 13.02 -3.16 7.34
N ALA A 138 13.14 -2.21 6.43
CA ALA A 138 13.68 -0.89 6.74
C ALA A 138 12.80 -0.16 7.77
N VAL A 139 11.48 -0.15 7.57
CA VAL A 139 10.52 0.44 8.53
C VAL A 139 10.57 -0.29 9.88
N ALA A 140 10.62 -1.62 9.85
CA ALA A 140 10.74 -2.43 11.07
C ALA A 140 12.00 -2.13 11.90
N VAL A 141 13.09 -1.68 11.27
CA VAL A 141 14.33 -1.29 11.96
C VAL A 141 14.30 0.18 12.37
N VAL A 142 13.91 1.08 11.45
CA VAL A 142 13.98 2.53 11.68
C VAL A 142 12.95 2.99 12.71
N VAL A 143 11.74 2.43 12.71
CA VAL A 143 10.70 2.88 13.66
C VAL A 143 11.10 2.62 15.11
N PRO A 144 11.51 1.40 15.53
CA PRO A 144 12.00 1.17 16.88
C PRO A 144 13.27 1.96 17.22
N ALA A 145 14.20 2.13 16.27
CA ALA A 145 15.43 2.88 16.49
C ALA A 145 15.15 4.38 16.76
N ALA A 146 14.25 4.98 15.97
CA ALA A 146 13.82 6.35 16.17
C ALA A 146 13.06 6.53 17.48
N VAL A 147 12.21 5.56 17.86
CA VAL A 147 11.55 5.54 19.19
C VAL A 147 12.58 5.49 20.32
N ALA A 148 13.58 4.61 20.23
CA ALA A 148 14.65 4.50 21.22
C ALA A 148 15.49 5.79 21.32
N ALA A 149 15.62 6.54 20.23
CA ALA A 149 16.28 7.83 20.18
C ALA A 149 15.38 9.02 20.60
N GLY A 150 14.13 8.77 20.98
CA GLY A 150 13.17 9.81 21.37
C GLY A 150 12.63 10.66 20.21
N ILE A 151 12.71 10.16 18.97
CA ILE A 151 12.25 10.85 17.77
C ILE A 151 10.83 10.39 17.44
N ALA A 152 9.89 11.35 17.32
CA ALA A 152 8.52 11.05 16.92
C ALA A 152 8.44 10.75 15.41
N VAL A 153 8.32 9.47 15.07
CA VAL A 153 8.25 9.01 13.67
C VAL A 153 6.90 9.33 13.03
N LEU A 154 5.77 9.14 13.73
CA LEU A 154 4.44 9.30 13.11
C LEU A 154 3.80 10.68 13.31
N GLY A 155 4.55 11.65 13.84
CA GLY A 155 4.07 12.99 14.17
C GLY A 155 3.18 13.00 15.42
N GLY A 156 3.46 13.93 16.33
CA GLY A 156 2.77 14.06 17.62
C GLY A 156 3.72 13.91 18.82
N PRO A 157 3.29 14.32 20.02
CA PRO A 157 4.06 14.13 21.23
C PRO A 157 4.28 12.64 21.51
N THR A 158 5.41 12.29 22.13
CA THR A 158 5.73 10.92 22.56
C THR A 158 4.92 10.53 23.80
N ASP A 159 3.61 10.39 23.63
CA ASP A 159 2.73 9.81 24.64
C ASP A 159 2.58 8.29 24.46
N ALA A 160 2.03 7.62 25.47
CA ALA A 160 1.91 6.16 25.50
C ALA A 160 1.04 5.61 24.35
N GLU A 161 0.04 6.38 23.91
CA GLU A 161 -0.85 6.01 22.81
C GLU A 161 -0.12 6.08 21.46
N THR A 162 0.63 7.16 21.21
CA THR A 162 1.42 7.34 19.99
C THR A 162 2.51 6.27 19.88
N LEU A 163 3.15 5.91 20.98
CA LEU A 163 4.11 4.79 21.02
C LEU A 163 3.44 3.45 20.65
N ARG A 164 2.24 3.16 21.19
CA ARG A 164 1.49 1.95 20.85
C ARG A 164 1.18 1.86 19.36
N VAL A 165 0.70 2.96 18.77
CA VAL A 165 0.38 3.03 17.34
C VAL A 165 1.65 2.84 16.49
N GLN A 166 2.78 3.45 16.89
CA GLN A 166 4.05 3.27 16.20
C GLN A 166 4.53 1.82 16.21
N TYR A 167 4.41 1.11 17.34
CA TYR A 167 4.72 -0.32 17.41
C TYR A 167 3.79 -1.18 16.55
N GLN A 168 2.48 -0.88 16.51
CA GLN A 168 1.52 -1.60 15.67
C GLN A 168 1.85 -1.41 14.18
N VAL A 169 2.20 -0.19 13.77
CA VAL A 169 2.62 0.11 12.39
C VAL A 169 3.93 -0.61 12.04
N ALA A 170 4.93 -0.59 12.92
CA ALA A 170 6.18 -1.31 12.71
C ALA A 170 5.97 -2.83 12.60
N THR A 171 5.11 -3.40 13.44
CA THR A 171 4.77 -4.83 13.42
C THR A 171 4.02 -5.21 12.14
N LEU A 172 3.07 -4.38 11.70
CA LEU A 172 2.35 -4.58 10.45
C LEU A 172 3.29 -4.50 9.24
N ALA A 173 4.23 -3.55 9.25
CA ALA A 173 5.26 -3.40 8.22
C ALA A 173 6.19 -4.62 8.14
N LEU A 174 6.60 -5.15 9.31
CA LEU A 174 7.41 -6.35 9.42
C LEU A 174 6.64 -7.57 8.89
N ALA A 175 5.38 -7.74 9.31
CA ALA A 175 4.51 -8.82 8.82
C ALA A 175 4.30 -8.75 7.31
N ALA A 176 4.08 -7.56 6.75
CA ALA A 176 3.95 -7.35 5.31
C ALA A 176 5.25 -7.70 4.55
N GLY A 177 6.41 -7.30 5.08
CA GLY A 177 7.71 -7.63 4.50
C GLY A 177 8.00 -9.13 4.51
N VAL A 178 7.71 -9.82 5.63
CA VAL A 178 7.89 -11.28 5.74
C VAL A 178 6.91 -12.04 4.85
N ALA A 179 5.64 -11.62 4.78
CA ALA A 179 4.66 -12.21 3.88
C ALA A 179 5.07 -12.03 2.40
N ALA A 180 5.64 -10.87 2.03
CA ALA A 180 6.16 -10.63 0.69
C ALA A 180 7.38 -11.52 0.36
N LEU A 181 8.28 -11.75 1.32
CA LEU A 181 9.40 -12.70 1.16
C LEU A 181 8.89 -14.14 0.98
N ALA A 182 7.91 -14.56 1.78
CA ALA A 182 7.32 -15.89 1.69
C ALA A 182 6.59 -16.10 0.35
N ALA A 183 5.83 -15.10 -0.11
CA ALA A 183 5.16 -15.13 -1.40
C ALA A 183 6.16 -15.12 -2.58
N GLY A 184 7.26 -14.36 -2.46
CA GLY A 184 8.33 -14.34 -3.45
C GLY A 184 9.14 -15.64 -3.54
N ALA A 185 9.22 -16.41 -2.45
CA ALA A 185 9.86 -17.73 -2.44
C ALA A 185 8.99 -18.84 -3.04
N ALA A 186 7.67 -18.60 -3.18
CA ALA A 186 6.70 -19.55 -3.70
C ALA A 186 6.36 -19.34 -5.20
N ALA A 187 6.92 -18.31 -5.84
CA ALA A 187 6.64 -17.87 -7.21
C ALA A 187 7.83 -18.09 -8.15
#